data_AF-A0A957U6Z2-F1
#
_entry.id   AF-A0A957U6Z2-F1
#
_cell.length_a   1.000
_cell.length_b   1.000
_cell.length_c   1.000
_cell.angle_alpha   90.00
_cell.angle_beta   90.00
_cell.angle_gamma   90.00
#
_symmetry.space_group_name_H-M   'P 1'
#
loop_
_entity.id
_entity.type
_entity.pdbx_description
1 polymer ?
#
loop_
_entity_poly.entity_id
_entity_poly.type
_entity_poly.pdbx_seq_one_letter_code
_entity_poly.pdbx_strand_id
1 'polypeptide(L)'
;MQQTPNPNAMKFTLPGRIFPKPLSFASGDAAAAHPLAAAIFALGGVYNVFMVQDFVTVNKLPDVDWDALTAPVQACIEEYLSAIR
;
A
#
# COMPACT_ATOMS: atom_id res chain seq x y z
N MET A 1 -14.63 -9.22 -12.42
CA MET A 1 -13.39 -8.70 -11.82
C MET A 1 -13.22 -7.28 -12.32
N GLN A 2 -13.24 -6.28 -11.45
CA GLN A 2 -13.04 -4.90 -11.89
C GLN A 2 -11.54 -4.61 -11.80
N GLN A 3 -10.82 -4.90 -12.88
CA GLN A 3 -9.43 -4.49 -13.02
C GLN A 3 -9.42 -2.97 -13.00
N THR A 4 -8.65 -2.38 -12.08
CA THR A 4 -8.20 -1.01 -12.24
C THR A 4 -7.62 -0.87 -13.65
N PRO A 5 -8.00 0.16 -14.44
CA PRO A 5 -7.45 0.34 -15.79
C PRO A 5 -5.93 0.56 -15.80
N ASN A 6 -5.33 0.75 -14.63
CA ASN A 6 -3.90 0.86 -14.44
C ASN A 6 -3.30 -0.49 -13.97
N PRO A 7 -2.53 -1.20 -14.82
CA PRO A 7 -1.88 -2.47 -14.45
C PRO A 7 -0.81 -2.30 -13.36
N ASN A 8 -0.35 -1.07 -13.13
CA ASN A 8 0.63 -0.75 -12.10
C ASN A 8 0.00 -0.40 -10.75
N ALA A 9 -1.33 -0.43 -10.62
CA ALA A 9 -2.01 -0.14 -9.36
C ALA A 9 -2.83 -1.33 -8.87
N MET A 10 -2.60 -1.74 -7.63
CA MET A 10 -3.36 -2.79 -6.95
C MET A 10 -3.99 -2.24 -5.67
N LYS A 11 -5.26 -2.61 -5.45
CA LYS A 11 -6.03 -2.26 -4.26
C LYS A 11 -6.06 -3.44 -3.30
N PHE A 12 -5.72 -3.19 -2.05
CA PHE A 12 -5.77 -4.11 -0.92
C PHE A 12 -6.88 -3.67 0.04
N THR A 13 -7.89 -4.51 0.23
CA THR A 13 -9.04 -4.21 1.11
C THR A 13 -8.76 -4.74 2.52
N LEU A 14 -9.14 -3.97 3.54
CA LEU A 14 -8.89 -4.21 4.94
C LEU A 14 -10.21 -4.61 5.66
N PRO A 15 -10.14 -5.31 6.81
CA PRO A 15 -11.32 -5.74 7.56
C PRO A 15 -11.97 -4.60 8.38
N GLY A 16 -12.23 -3.45 7.75
CA GLY A 16 -12.90 -2.30 8.38
C GLY A 16 -12.28 -0.96 8.00
N ARG A 17 -12.90 0.15 8.46
CA ARG A 17 -12.40 1.51 8.24
C ARG A 17 -11.23 1.80 9.17
N ILE A 18 -10.03 1.78 8.62
CA ILE A 18 -8.76 2.02 9.33
C ILE A 18 -8.35 3.49 9.25
N PHE A 19 -8.53 4.12 8.08
CA PHE A 19 -8.05 5.47 7.83
C PHE A 19 -9.17 6.49 7.95
N PRO A 20 -9.15 7.39 8.96
CA PRO A 20 -10.20 8.38 9.18
C PRO A 20 -10.18 9.50 8.13
N LYS A 21 -9.03 9.74 7.49
CA LYS A 21 -8.84 10.68 6.39
C LYS A 21 -7.99 10.04 5.28
N PRO A 22 -8.15 10.46 4.01
CA PRO A 22 -7.27 10.01 2.95
C PRO A 22 -5.82 10.42 3.23
N LEU A 23 -4.89 9.50 2.99
CA LEU A 23 -3.45 9.73 3.04
C LEU A 23 -2.85 9.32 1.69
N SER A 24 -1.93 10.12 1.16
CA SER A 24 -1.23 9.82 -0.09
C SER A 24 0.25 10.14 0.08
N PHE A 25 1.09 9.21 -0.35
CA PHE A 25 2.53 9.32 -0.25
C PHE A 25 3.15 9.07 -1.62
N ALA A 26 3.92 10.05 -2.11
CA ALA A 26 4.55 10.00 -3.44
C ALA A 26 6.03 9.57 -3.41
N SER A 27 6.57 9.29 -2.22
CA SER A 27 7.94 8.80 -2.04
C SER A 27 8.12 8.18 -0.66
N GLY A 28 9.20 7.40 -0.50
CA GLY A 28 9.62 6.87 0.80
C GLY A 28 9.88 7.97 1.83
N ASP A 29 10.50 9.09 1.43
CA ASP A 29 10.77 10.22 2.32
C ASP A 29 9.48 10.85 2.85
N ALA A 30 8.48 11.06 1.98
CA ALA A 30 7.17 11.57 2.39
C ALA A 30 6.43 10.58 3.30
N ALA A 31 6.68 9.28 3.12
CA ALA A 31 6.08 8.19 3.88
C ALA A 31 6.80 7.89 5.21
N ALA A 32 7.98 8.45 5.46
CA ALA A 32 8.88 8.02 6.54
C ALA A 32 8.23 8.05 7.94
N ALA A 33 7.32 9.00 8.19
CA ALA A 33 6.62 9.12 9.46
C ALA A 33 5.38 8.20 9.60
N HIS A 34 4.96 7.52 8.54
CA HIS A 34 3.79 6.65 8.55
C HIS A 34 4.21 5.17 8.46
N PRO A 35 4.01 4.36 9.52
CA PRO A 35 4.63 3.04 9.64
C PRO A 35 4.30 2.09 8.48
N LEU A 36 3.03 1.97 8.10
CA LEU A 36 2.63 1.13 6.96
C LEU A 36 3.19 1.64 5.62
N ALA A 37 3.21 2.96 5.40
CA ALA A 37 3.63 3.51 4.12
C ALA A 37 5.13 3.35 3.96
N ALA A 38 5.90 3.65 5.01
CA ALA A 38 7.34 3.42 5.07
C ALA A 38 7.69 1.94 4.80
N ALA A 39 6.98 1.00 5.43
CA ALA A 39 7.18 -0.43 5.21
C ALA A 39 6.92 -0.85 3.75
N ILE A 40 5.84 -0.35 3.13
CA ILE A 40 5.54 -0.64 1.72
C ILE A 40 6.60 -0.06 0.78
N PHE A 41 7.06 1.18 1.01
CA PHE A 41 8.13 1.77 0.19
C PHE A 41 9.46 1.03 0.35
N ALA A 42 9.76 0.48 1.53
CA ALA A 42 10.98 -0.29 1.79
C ALA A 42 11.05 -1.60 1.00
N LEU A 43 9.93 -2.10 0.46
CA LEU A 43 9.92 -3.26 -0.44
C LEU A 43 10.62 -2.97 -1.78
N GLY A 44 10.81 -1.69 -2.11
CA GLY A 44 11.35 -1.26 -3.40
C GLY A 44 10.31 -1.40 -4.52
N GLY A 45 10.52 -0.66 -5.61
CA GLY A 45 9.63 -0.77 -6.77
C GLY A 45 8.25 -0.13 -6.60
N VAL A 46 7.99 0.60 -5.51
CA VAL A 46 6.74 1.34 -5.26
C VAL A 46 6.98 2.83 -5.44
N TYR A 47 6.11 3.52 -6.17
CA TYR A 47 6.20 4.97 -6.39
C TYR A 47 5.05 5.76 -5.75
N ASN A 48 3.95 5.11 -5.38
CA ASN A 48 2.85 5.76 -4.67
C ASN A 48 2.11 4.79 -3.77
N VAL A 49 1.69 5.28 -2.60
CA VAL A 49 0.79 4.58 -1.69
C VAL A 49 -0.35 5.53 -1.30
N PHE A 50 -1.58 5.09 -1.52
CA PHE A 50 -2.79 5.82 -1.15
C PHE A 50 -3.62 5.00 -0.17
N MET A 51 -4.09 5.62 0.90
CA MET A 51 -4.82 4.96 1.98
C MET A 51 -6.08 5.75 2.28
N VAL A 52 -7.24 5.09 2.24
CA VAL A 52 -8.50 5.75 2.56
C VAL A 52 -9.51 4.72 3.05
N GLN A 53 -10.26 5.08 4.10
CA GLN A 53 -11.27 4.21 4.71
C GLN A 53 -10.71 2.82 5.02
N ASP A 54 -11.10 1.82 4.25
CA ASP A 54 -10.85 0.40 4.42
C ASP A 54 -9.95 -0.18 3.32
N PHE A 55 -9.18 0.65 2.61
CA PHE A 55 -8.26 0.12 1.60
C PHE A 55 -6.97 0.91 1.44
N VAL A 56 -5.98 0.20 0.90
CA VAL A 56 -4.68 0.71 0.49
C VAL A 56 -4.53 0.45 -1.00
N THR A 57 -4.22 1.48 -1.78
CA THR A 57 -3.77 1.34 -3.16
C THR A 57 -2.26 1.50 -3.19
N VAL A 58 -1.57 0.54 -3.80
CA VAL A 58 -0.14 0.61 -4.03
C VAL A 58 0.09 0.72 -5.54
N ASN A 59 0.95 1.64 -5.93
CA ASN A 59 1.39 1.76 -7.31
C ASN A 59 2.86 1.37 -7.43
N LYS A 60 3.12 0.36 -8.27
CA LYS A 60 4.46 -0.14 -8.56
C LYS A 60 5.07 0.49 -9.79
N LEU A 61 6.40 0.47 -9.91
CA LEU A 61 7.09 0.83 -11.15
C LEU A 61 6.71 -0.17 -12.27
N PRO A 62 6.74 0.26 -13.55
CA PRO A 62 6.31 -0.58 -14.67
C PRO A 62 7.08 -1.89 -14.83
N ASP A 63 8.36 -1.90 -14.45
CA ASP A 63 9.31 -3.01 -14.58
C ASP A 63 9.26 -4.03 -13.42
N VAL A 64 8.48 -3.74 -12.38
CA VAL A 64 8.32 -4.61 -11.22
C VAL A 64 7.12 -5.53 -11.43
N ASP A 65 7.20 -6.78 -11.01
CA ASP A 65 6.06 -7.71 -11.07
C ASP A 65 5.23 -7.64 -9.79
N TRP A 66 3.90 -7.75 -9.92
CA TRP A 66 3.01 -7.90 -8.77
C TRP A 66 3.25 -9.22 -8.04
N ASP A 67 3.68 -10.28 -8.74
CA ASP A 67 3.98 -11.57 -8.10
C ASP A 67 5.07 -11.45 -7.02
N ALA A 68 5.98 -10.48 -7.16
CA ALA A 68 7.01 -10.18 -6.16
C ALA A 68 6.53 -9.25 -5.03
N LEU A 69 5.45 -8.47 -5.24
CA LEU A 69 5.00 -7.43 -4.30
C LEU A 69 3.75 -7.80 -3.52
N THR A 70 2.84 -8.61 -4.07
CA THR A 70 1.52 -8.85 -3.46
C THR A 70 1.63 -9.46 -2.07
N ALA A 71 2.40 -10.53 -1.90
CA ALA A 71 2.55 -11.18 -0.59
C ALA A 71 3.30 -10.30 0.43
N PRO A 72 4.44 -9.64 0.10
CA PRO A 72 5.08 -8.71 1.02
C PRO A 72 4.22 -7.51 1.42
N VAL A 73 3.48 -6.89 0.48
CA VAL A 73 2.57 -5.78 0.80
C VAL A 73 1.47 -6.24 1.75
N GLN A 74 0.92 -7.44 1.52
CA GLN A 74 -0.09 -8.00 2.40
C GLN A 74 0.47 -8.26 3.82
N ALA A 75 1.69 -8.78 3.93
CA ALA A 75 2.36 -8.95 5.22
C ALA A 75 2.58 -7.61 5.95
N CYS A 76 3.00 -6.55 5.26
CA CYS A 76 3.11 -5.22 5.85
C CYS A 76 1.77 -4.70 6.39
N ILE A 77 0.69 -4.94 5.66
CA ILE A 77 -0.67 -4.57 6.06
C ILE A 77 -1.09 -5.36 7.30
N GLU A 78 -0.90 -6.68 7.31
CA GLU A 78 -1.26 -7.55 8.42
C GLU A 78 -0.51 -7.17 9.70
N GLU A 79 0.79 -6.92 9.61
CA GLU A 79 1.63 -6.45 10.72
C GLU A 79 1.12 -5.11 11.27
N TYR A 80 0.85 -4.14 10.38
CA TYR A 80 0.33 -2.85 10.78
C TYR A 80 -1.02 -2.97 11.49
N LEU A 81 -1.94 -3.80 10.95
CA LEU A 81 -3.24 -4.04 11.57
C LEU A 81 -3.12 -4.71 12.94
N SER A 82 -2.14 -5.59 13.12
CA SER A 82 -1.86 -6.21 14.43
C SER A 82 -1.33 -5.20 15.44
N ALA A 83 -0.51 -4.24 15.00
CA ALA A 83 0.12 -3.24 15.87
C ALA A 83 -0.83 -2.12 16.34
N ILE A 84 -1.93 -1.87 15.63
CA ILE A 84 -2.93 -0.83 15.96
C ILE A 84 -4.19 -1.37 16.62
N ARG A 85 -4.27 -2.68 16.84
CA ARG A 85 -5.39 -3.32 17.54
C ARG A 85 -5.36 -3.07 19.05
#